data_AF-A0AAV5AU61-F1
#
_entry.id   AF-A0AAV5AU61-F1
#
_cell.length_a   1.000
_cell.length_b   1.000
_cell.length_c   1.000
_cell.angle_alpha   90.00
_cell.angle_beta   90.00
_cell.angle_gamma   90.00
#
_symmetry.space_group_name_H-M   'P 1'
#
loop_
_entity.id
_entity.type
_entity.pdbx_description
1 polymer ?
#
loop_
_entity_poly.entity_id
_entity_poly.type
_entity_poly.pdbx_seq_one_letter_code
_entity_poly.pdbx_strand_id
1 'polypeptide(L)'
;MPGTLPAGSKLSFFLTVDHVKGLSSHDFGAVHIQVRLSSFIGPSRPTEEVYVSTVVDMDRGVLSDLKFRRSFSLQITSKTAAFIRTGYAPIEFFAKTKPVYLERMERWDELREQKGAVPSRIKSPSEATLTMRRSETDFVVEEHHDVVAWLQVCELAADGDYVPVPVISQGPMDPGSFVLHQGLQRRIVLQLQSNSGHQFPWTRVLRIKVGNIRLLDAKGRIHESTSKELVDLVLLKDQTVEFPPDGRGFLS
;
A
#
# COMPACT_ATOMS: atom_id res chain seq x y z
N MET A 1 -5.77 -12.08 12.76
CA MET A 1 -5.13 -12.76 13.90
C MET A 1 -6.20 -13.52 14.66
N PRO A 2 -6.06 -14.84 14.90
CA PRO A 2 -6.99 -15.56 15.76
C PRO A 2 -7.01 -14.90 17.15
N GLY A 3 -8.18 -14.93 17.80
CA GLY A 3 -8.48 -14.18 19.02
C GLY A 3 -7.37 -14.21 20.07
N THR A 4 -7.13 -13.03 20.66
CA THR A 4 -6.33 -12.76 21.87
C THR A 4 -5.43 -13.90 22.33
N LEU A 5 -4.22 -14.02 21.76
CA LEU A 5 -3.17 -14.88 22.32
C LEU A 5 -2.92 -14.46 23.78
N PRO A 6 -3.15 -15.35 24.77
CA PRO A 6 -2.89 -15.03 26.17
C PRO A 6 -1.42 -14.72 26.38
N ALA A 7 -1.10 -13.75 27.23
CA ALA A 7 0.28 -13.47 27.60
C ALA A 7 0.92 -14.73 28.24
N GLY A 8 2.12 -15.10 27.79
CA GLY A 8 2.81 -16.33 28.17
C GLY A 8 2.61 -17.52 27.22
N SER A 9 1.84 -17.35 26.15
CA SER A 9 1.70 -18.37 25.11
C SER A 9 2.94 -18.47 24.23
N LYS A 10 3.26 -19.69 23.78
CA LYS A 10 4.35 -19.94 22.81
C LYS A 10 3.78 -19.89 21.38
N LEU A 11 4.19 -18.89 20.60
CA LEU A 11 3.88 -18.79 19.18
C LEU A 11 5.03 -19.38 18.36
N SER A 12 4.71 -20.30 17.45
CA SER A 12 5.69 -20.82 16.49
C SER A 12 5.21 -20.58 15.07
N PHE A 13 6.07 -20.04 14.21
CA PHE A 13 5.74 -19.73 12.82
C PHE A 13 6.97 -19.89 11.92
N PHE A 14 6.72 -20.02 10.61
CA PHE A 14 7.77 -20.03 9.60
C PHE A 14 7.79 -18.69 8.86
N LEU A 15 8.97 -18.11 8.71
CA LEU A 15 9.20 -17.06 7.73
C LEU A 15 9.84 -17.69 6.51
N THR A 16 9.23 -17.49 5.34
CA THR A 16 9.75 -17.96 4.07
C THR A 16 9.75 -16.82 3.05
N VAL A 17 10.91 -16.56 2.45
CA VAL A 17 11.09 -15.74 1.24
C VAL A 17 11.47 -16.71 0.13
N ASP A 18 10.55 -16.95 -0.81
CA ASP A 18 10.74 -17.93 -1.89
C ASP A 18 11.23 -17.29 -3.20
N HIS A 19 10.80 -16.07 -3.49
CA HIS A 19 11.17 -15.35 -4.70
C HIS A 19 11.39 -13.87 -4.43
N VAL A 20 12.47 -13.31 -5.00
CA VAL A 20 12.82 -11.88 -4.94
C VAL A 20 12.91 -11.34 -6.37
N LYS A 21 12.40 -10.13 -6.62
CA LYS A 21 12.45 -9.45 -7.94
C LYS A 21 13.00 -8.04 -7.76
N GLY A 22 13.49 -7.46 -8.85
CA GLY A 22 13.92 -6.06 -8.90
C GLY A 22 15.40 -5.80 -8.60
N LEU A 23 16.16 -6.81 -8.15
CA LEU A 23 17.60 -6.69 -7.96
C LEU A 23 18.36 -7.19 -9.19
N SER A 24 19.12 -6.30 -9.84
CA SER A 24 19.85 -6.62 -11.07
C SER A 24 21.31 -6.98 -10.79
N SER A 25 21.84 -7.98 -11.48
CA SER A 25 23.28 -8.29 -11.48
C SER A 25 24.12 -7.18 -12.10
N HIS A 26 23.52 -6.30 -12.90
CA HIS A 26 24.19 -5.09 -13.40
C HIS A 26 24.54 -4.12 -12.26
N ASP A 27 23.67 -4.03 -11.26
CA ASP A 27 23.74 -3.03 -10.21
C ASP A 27 24.42 -3.56 -8.94
N PHE A 28 24.27 -4.86 -8.66
CA PHE A 28 24.73 -5.50 -7.43
C PHE A 28 25.62 -6.71 -7.73
N GLY A 29 26.71 -6.87 -6.99
CA GLY A 29 27.65 -7.99 -7.11
C GLY A 29 27.35 -9.14 -6.14
N ALA A 30 26.77 -8.86 -4.97
CA ALA A 30 26.35 -9.88 -4.03
C ALA A 30 25.15 -9.41 -3.23
N VAL A 31 24.22 -10.30 -2.87
CA VAL A 31 23.01 -9.97 -2.11
C VAL A 31 22.75 -11.01 -1.03
N HIS A 32 22.27 -10.58 0.14
CA HIS A 32 21.71 -11.47 1.15
C HIS A 32 20.52 -10.83 1.85
N ILE A 33 19.70 -11.67 2.49
CA ILE A 33 18.57 -11.26 3.32
C ILE A 33 19.00 -11.31 4.78
N GLN A 34 18.57 -10.32 5.55
CA GLN A 34 18.73 -10.26 6.98
C GLN A 34 17.37 -10.03 7.66
N VAL A 35 17.10 -10.78 8.72
CA VAL A 35 15.90 -10.65 9.53
C VAL A 35 16.30 -10.53 10.99
N ARG A 36 15.80 -9.49 11.64
CA ARG A 36 16.04 -9.22 13.07
C ARG A 36 14.97 -9.89 13.91
N LEU A 37 15.33 -10.41 15.08
CA LEU A 37 14.36 -10.97 16.00
C LEU A 37 13.43 -9.87 16.54
N SER A 38 13.97 -8.67 16.81
CA SER A 38 13.19 -7.52 17.29
C SER A 38 12.06 -7.11 16.34
N SER A 39 12.17 -7.42 15.05
CA SER A 39 11.10 -7.27 14.06
C SER A 39 9.81 -8.02 14.42
N PHE A 40 9.89 -9.08 15.24
CA PHE A 40 8.72 -9.86 15.67
C PHE A 40 8.33 -9.64 17.12
N ILE A 41 9.28 -9.23 17.97
CA ILE A 41 9.04 -9.14 19.42
C ILE A 41 9.05 -7.72 19.99
N GLY A 42 9.42 -6.73 19.16
CA GLY A 42 9.61 -5.34 19.53
C GLY A 42 11.01 -5.02 20.05
N PRO A 43 11.38 -3.73 20.15
CA PRO A 43 12.74 -3.26 20.46
C PRO A 43 13.16 -3.45 21.93
N SER A 44 12.49 -4.33 22.67
CA SER A 44 12.59 -4.41 24.13
C SER A 44 13.77 -5.24 24.65
N ARG A 45 14.63 -5.78 23.79
CA ARG A 45 15.78 -6.60 24.18
C ARG A 45 17.11 -5.85 23.99
N PRO A 46 18.04 -5.97 24.95
CA PRO A 46 19.37 -5.37 24.85
C PRO A 46 20.28 -6.08 23.84
N THR A 47 19.99 -7.34 23.51
CA THR A 47 20.71 -8.13 22.51
C THR A 47 19.83 -8.39 21.30
N GLU A 48 20.34 -8.05 20.12
CA GLU A 48 19.69 -8.29 18.83
C GLU A 48 20.15 -9.62 18.25
N GLU A 49 19.21 -10.49 17.93
CA GLU A 49 19.49 -11.72 17.20
C GLU A 49 19.19 -11.50 15.73
N VAL A 50 20.20 -11.74 14.89
CA VAL A 50 20.14 -11.48 13.45
C VAL A 50 20.26 -12.79 12.70
N TYR A 51 19.29 -13.03 11.82
CA TYR A 51 19.20 -14.25 11.01
C TYR A 51 19.45 -13.88 9.55
N VAL A 52 20.43 -14.55 8.93
CA VAL A 52 20.93 -14.20 7.59
C VAL A 52 20.67 -15.35 6.62
N SER A 53 20.37 -15.02 5.34
CA SER A 53 20.35 -16.00 4.25
C SER A 53 21.77 -16.38 3.81
N THR A 54 21.86 -17.35 2.92
CA THR A 54 23.07 -17.53 2.10
C THR A 54 23.28 -16.29 1.24
N VAL A 55 24.54 -15.87 1.10
CA VAL A 55 24.92 -14.79 0.20
C VAL A 55 24.88 -15.33 -1.23
N VAL A 56 24.14 -14.65 -2.10
CA VAL A 56 24.10 -14.93 -3.53
C VAL A 56 25.09 -14.02 -4.22
N ASP A 57 26.09 -14.60 -4.87
CA ASP A 57 26.98 -13.90 -5.79
C ASP A 57 26.22 -13.68 -7.11
N MET A 58 25.98 -12.42 -7.46
CA MET A 58 25.17 -12.04 -8.62
C MET A 58 25.96 -12.11 -9.94
N ASP A 59 27.28 -12.28 -9.89
CA ASP A 59 28.13 -12.48 -11.08
C ASP A 59 28.12 -13.95 -11.53
N ARG A 60 27.85 -14.88 -10.60
CA ARG A 60 27.93 -16.33 -10.83
C ARG A 60 26.59 -17.03 -10.68
N GLY A 61 25.72 -16.54 -9.82
CA GLY A 61 24.43 -17.12 -9.47
C GLY A 61 23.25 -16.34 -10.03
N VAL A 62 22.04 -16.78 -9.67
CA VAL A 62 20.79 -16.16 -10.11
C VAL A 62 20.02 -15.64 -8.88
N LEU A 63 19.33 -14.51 -9.02
CA LEU A 63 18.53 -13.92 -7.93
C LEU A 63 17.48 -14.90 -7.35
N SER A 64 16.99 -15.85 -8.15
CA SER A 64 16.05 -16.89 -7.69
C SER A 64 16.62 -17.80 -6.59
N ASP A 65 17.94 -17.84 -6.44
CA ASP A 65 18.63 -18.61 -5.40
C ASP A 65 18.62 -17.87 -4.05
N LEU A 66 18.24 -16.58 -4.05
CA LEU A 66 18.10 -15.77 -2.85
C LEU A 66 16.82 -16.18 -2.11
N LYS A 67 16.93 -17.24 -1.31
CA LYS A 67 15.86 -17.78 -0.49
C LYS A 67 16.17 -17.67 0.98
N PHE A 68 15.13 -17.48 1.78
CA PHE A 68 15.24 -17.50 3.23
C PHE A 68 14.11 -18.34 3.81
N ARG A 69 14.43 -19.33 4.65
CA ARG A 69 13.43 -20.09 5.39
C ARG A 69 13.90 -20.34 6.80
N ARG A 70 13.16 -19.85 7.79
CA ARG A 70 13.45 -20.10 9.21
C ARG A 70 12.18 -20.31 10.01
N SER A 71 12.30 -21.14 11.04
CA SER A 71 11.27 -21.35 12.05
C SER A 71 11.61 -20.50 13.25
N PHE A 72 10.65 -19.72 13.71
CA PHE A 72 10.75 -18.90 14.92
C PHE A 72 9.82 -19.46 15.98
N SER A 73 10.28 -19.46 17.23
CA SER A 73 9.49 -19.88 18.38
C SER A 73 9.64 -18.86 19.50
N LEU A 74 8.57 -18.11 19.77
CA LEU A 74 8.58 -16.94 20.62
C LEU A 74 7.60 -17.10 21.79
N GLN A 75 7.97 -16.58 22.95
CA GLN A 75 7.07 -16.42 24.07
C GLN A 75 6.37 -15.06 23.94
N ILE A 76 5.05 -15.07 23.78
CA ILE A 76 4.25 -13.86 23.55
C ILE A 76 3.98 -13.17 24.88
N THR A 77 4.70 -12.09 25.15
CA THR A 77 4.37 -11.17 26.25
C THR A 77 3.25 -10.21 25.84
N SER A 78 2.61 -9.54 26.80
CA SER A 78 1.60 -8.50 26.50
C SER A 78 2.15 -7.38 25.60
N LYS A 79 3.42 -7.00 25.79
CA LYS A 79 4.10 -5.99 24.96
C LYS A 79 4.35 -6.49 23.54
N THR A 80 4.84 -7.72 23.41
CA THR A 80 5.04 -8.38 22.11
C THR A 80 3.71 -8.56 21.36
N ALA A 81 2.64 -8.94 22.07
CA ALA A 81 1.32 -9.07 21.48
C ALA A 81 0.77 -7.73 20.95
N ALA A 82 1.01 -6.63 21.68
CA ALA A 82 0.66 -5.30 21.20
C ALA A 82 1.50 -4.90 19.99
N PHE A 83 2.81 -5.18 20.02
CA PHE A 83 3.72 -4.87 18.91
C PHE A 83 3.36 -5.64 17.63
N ILE A 84 3.09 -6.94 17.70
CA ILE A 84 2.69 -7.74 16.52
C ILE A 84 1.35 -7.26 15.93
N ARG A 85 0.48 -6.65 16.74
CA ARG A 85 -0.83 -6.15 16.26
C ARG A 85 -0.73 -4.89 15.42
N THR A 86 0.26 -4.04 15.65
CA THR A 86 0.36 -2.72 15.00
C THR A 86 1.66 -2.51 14.23
N GLY A 87 2.69 -3.31 14.53
CA GLY A 87 4.01 -3.22 13.94
C GLY A 87 4.16 -4.11 12.71
N TYR A 88 5.20 -3.81 11.94
CA TYR A 88 5.65 -4.61 10.81
C TYR A 88 6.96 -5.29 11.15
N ALA A 89 7.17 -6.47 10.56
CA ALA A 89 8.43 -7.17 10.66
C ALA A 89 9.27 -6.92 9.39
N PRO A 90 10.23 -5.97 9.41
CA PRO A 90 11.04 -5.70 8.23
C PRO A 90 11.91 -6.92 7.87
N ILE A 91 11.97 -7.19 6.57
CA ILE A 91 12.91 -8.11 5.93
C ILE A 91 13.92 -7.23 5.22
N GLU A 92 15.16 -7.23 5.69
CA GLU A 92 16.21 -6.35 5.19
C GLU A 92 16.98 -7.06 4.07
N PHE A 93 17.31 -6.32 3.01
CA PHE A 93 18.16 -6.80 1.93
C PHE A 93 19.48 -6.02 1.95
N PHE A 94 20.58 -6.75 1.96
CA PHE A 94 21.91 -6.17 1.95
C PHE A 94 22.61 -6.57 0.66
N ALA A 95 23.16 -5.58 -0.04
CA ALA A 95 23.80 -5.78 -1.33
C ALA A 95 25.17 -5.09 -1.40
N LYS A 96 26.11 -5.74 -2.08
CA LYS A 96 27.36 -5.11 -2.51
C LYS A 96 27.09 -4.40 -3.83
N THR A 97 27.09 -3.08 -3.83
CA THR A 97 26.85 -2.25 -5.02
C THR A 97 28.04 -2.30 -5.97
N LYS A 98 27.76 -2.25 -7.28
CA LYS A 98 28.77 -2.10 -8.34
C LYS A 98 28.99 -0.62 -8.66
N PRO A 99 30.15 -0.23 -9.23
CA PRO A 99 30.43 1.15 -9.61
C PRO A 99 29.34 1.77 -10.49
N VAL A 100 28.79 1.01 -11.45
CA VAL A 100 27.75 1.51 -12.36
C VAL A 100 26.48 1.95 -11.64
N TYR A 101 26.10 1.25 -10.55
CA TYR A 101 24.97 1.65 -9.72
C TYR A 101 25.26 2.99 -9.02
N LEU A 102 26.47 3.14 -8.47
CA LEU A 102 26.90 4.36 -7.77
C LEU A 102 26.98 5.56 -8.73
N GLU A 103 27.57 5.39 -9.92
CA GLU A 103 27.64 6.42 -10.97
C GLU A 103 26.24 6.86 -11.43
N ARG A 104 25.31 5.91 -11.55
CA ARG A 104 23.91 6.21 -11.89
C ARG A 104 23.24 7.04 -10.79
N MET A 105 23.49 6.72 -9.52
CA MET A 105 22.98 7.54 -8.41
C MET A 105 23.61 8.93 -8.41
N GLU A 106 24.92 9.03 -8.61
CA GLU A 106 25.64 10.32 -8.68
C GLU A 106 25.09 11.20 -9.80
N ARG A 107 24.89 10.65 -11.00
CA ARG A 107 24.29 11.39 -12.13
C ARG A 107 22.85 11.83 -11.83
N TRP A 108 22.08 11.02 -11.12
CA TRP A 108 20.72 11.39 -10.71
C TRP A 108 20.74 12.53 -9.69
N ASP A 109 21.70 12.50 -8.76
CA ASP A 109 21.95 13.57 -7.79
C ASP A 109 22.35 14.87 -8.52
N GLU A 110 23.31 14.83 -9.45
CA GLU A 110 23.73 15.98 -10.27
C GLU A 110 22.55 16.66 -10.99
N LEU A 111 21.67 15.87 -11.63
CA LEU A 111 20.49 16.38 -12.34
C LEU A 111 19.50 17.10 -11.41
N ARG A 112 19.41 16.67 -10.14
CA ARG A 112 18.56 17.31 -9.14
C ARG A 112 19.18 18.57 -8.59
N GLU A 113 20.49 18.57 -8.36
CA GLU A 113 21.22 19.78 -7.96
C GLU A 113 21.15 20.85 -9.06
N GLN A 114 21.23 20.44 -10.33
CA GLN A 114 21.04 21.34 -11.48
C GLN A 114 19.62 21.94 -11.54
N LYS A 115 18.58 21.17 -11.19
CA LYS A 115 17.18 21.65 -11.13
C LYS A 115 16.85 22.41 -9.85
N GLY A 116 17.62 22.22 -8.77
CA GLY A 116 17.50 22.91 -7.49
C GLY A 116 18.10 24.33 -7.48
N ALA A 117 18.87 24.70 -8.51
CA ALA A 117 19.38 26.05 -8.71
C ALA A 117 18.30 27.00 -9.27
N VAL A 118 17.18 27.15 -8.55
CA VAL A 118 16.34 28.35 -8.71
C VAL A 118 17.09 29.50 -8.03
N PRO A 119 17.34 30.66 -8.67
CA PRO A 119 18.06 31.76 -8.04
C PRO A 119 17.15 32.39 -6.98
N SER A 120 17.18 31.84 -5.77
CA SER A 120 16.60 32.47 -4.59
C SER A 120 17.47 33.68 -4.24
N ARG A 121 17.01 34.83 -4.73
CA ARG A 121 17.38 36.19 -4.32
C ARG A 121 17.71 36.23 -2.82
N ILE A 122 18.97 36.59 -2.52
CA ILE A 122 19.53 37.03 -1.24
C ILE A 122 19.41 36.00 -0.10
N LYS A 123 20.49 35.23 0.10
CA LYS A 123 20.86 34.71 1.42
C LYS A 123 22.27 35.20 1.76
N SER A 124 22.42 35.70 2.97
CA SER A 124 23.64 36.20 3.59
C SER A 124 24.75 35.14 3.62
N PRO A 125 26.05 35.53 3.68
CA PRO A 125 27.18 34.65 3.36
C PRO A 125 27.53 33.60 4.43
N SER A 126 26.74 33.41 5.49
CA SER A 126 27.20 32.69 6.68
C SER A 126 26.78 31.24 6.82
N GLU A 127 25.89 30.70 5.97
CA GLU A 127 25.52 29.29 6.04
C GLU A 127 25.25 28.74 4.64
N ALA A 128 26.30 28.66 3.81
CA ALA A 128 26.34 27.66 2.76
C ALA A 128 26.59 26.29 3.42
N THR A 129 25.59 25.78 4.14
CA THR A 129 25.52 24.35 4.41
C THR A 129 25.43 23.69 3.04
N LEU A 130 26.58 23.20 2.57
CA LEU A 130 26.69 22.23 1.49
C LEU A 130 25.48 21.29 1.63
N THR A 131 24.68 21.15 0.57
CA THR A 131 23.58 20.20 0.52
C THR A 131 24.16 18.81 0.65
N MET A 132 24.42 18.41 1.89
CA MET A 132 24.98 17.12 2.22
C MET A 132 24.01 16.07 1.69
N ARG A 133 24.57 15.00 1.09
CA ARG A 133 23.84 13.82 0.62
C ARG A 133 22.76 13.47 1.65
N ARG A 134 21.49 13.56 1.26
CA ARG A 134 20.40 13.10 2.13
C ARG A 134 20.58 11.61 2.38
N SER A 135 20.17 11.16 3.56
CA SER A 135 20.29 9.75 3.95
C SER A 135 19.64 8.84 2.89
N GLU A 136 20.11 7.60 2.73
CA GLU A 136 19.47 6.67 1.78
C GLU A 136 18.00 6.37 2.16
N THR A 137 17.63 6.62 3.43
CA THR A 137 16.26 6.65 3.95
C THR A 137 15.41 7.83 3.45
N ASP A 138 16.01 8.84 2.82
CA ASP A 138 15.34 9.94 2.11
C ASP A 138 15.28 9.71 0.60
N PHE A 139 15.64 8.52 0.09
CA PHE A 139 15.21 8.13 -1.25
C PHE A 139 13.69 8.13 -1.24
N VAL A 140 13.11 9.18 -1.82
CA VAL A 140 11.70 9.21 -2.20
C VAL A 140 11.58 8.25 -3.37
N VAL A 141 11.57 6.95 -3.07
CA VAL A 141 11.08 5.95 -4.00
C VAL A 141 9.59 6.20 -4.11
N GLU A 142 9.12 6.33 -5.34
CA GLU A 142 7.69 6.41 -5.60
C GLU A 142 7.04 5.10 -5.13
N GLU A 143 6.30 5.16 -4.03
CA GLU A 143 5.52 4.01 -3.57
C GLU A 143 4.26 3.90 -4.42
N HIS A 144 4.13 2.77 -5.12
CA HIS A 144 2.93 2.47 -5.89
C HIS A 144 1.94 1.71 -5.01
N HIS A 145 0.77 2.31 -4.79
CA HIS A 145 -0.31 1.77 -3.98
C HIS A 145 -1.53 1.52 -4.86
N ASP A 146 -2.02 0.28 -4.86
CA ASP A 146 -3.21 -0.10 -5.63
C ASP A 146 -4.45 0.16 -4.79
N VAL A 147 -5.40 0.91 -5.36
CA VAL A 147 -6.69 1.21 -4.75
C VAL A 147 -7.81 0.63 -5.62
N VAL A 148 -8.67 -0.17 -5.02
CA VAL A 148 -9.88 -0.70 -5.64
C VAL A 148 -11.09 0.00 -5.05
N ALA A 149 -12.01 0.41 -5.92
CA ALA A 149 -13.26 1.06 -5.54
C ALA A 149 -14.46 0.22 -5.95
N TRP A 150 -15.36 -0.03 -4.99
CA TRP A 150 -16.67 -0.63 -5.24
C TRP A 150 -17.74 0.43 -5.04
N LEU A 151 -18.64 0.51 -6.01
CA LEU A 151 -19.77 1.41 -5.97
C LEU A 151 -21.05 0.57 -6.06
N GLN A 152 -21.95 0.80 -5.11
CA GLN A 152 -23.23 0.12 -5.04
C GLN A 152 -24.35 1.15 -4.94
N VAL A 153 -25.34 1.02 -5.81
CA VAL A 153 -26.55 1.85 -5.79
C VAL A 153 -27.61 1.11 -4.99
N CYS A 154 -28.20 1.78 -4.01
CA CYS A 154 -29.30 1.24 -3.21
C CYS A 154 -30.55 2.11 -3.34
N GLU A 155 -31.73 1.49 -3.37
CA GLU A 155 -33.04 2.14 -3.43
C GLU A 155 -33.83 1.91 -2.14
N LEU A 156 -34.65 2.89 -1.76
CA LEU A 156 -35.52 2.79 -0.59
C LEU A 156 -36.66 1.78 -0.84
N ALA A 157 -36.69 0.72 -0.05
CA ALA A 157 -37.74 -0.29 -0.05
C ALA A 157 -38.92 0.13 0.85
N ALA A 158 -40.02 -0.62 0.77
CA ALA A 158 -41.27 -0.31 1.48
C ALA A 158 -41.18 -0.45 3.01
N ASP A 159 -40.22 -1.22 3.48
CA ASP A 159 -39.86 -1.37 4.90
C ASP A 159 -39.04 -0.17 5.44
N GLY A 160 -38.59 0.72 4.56
CA GLY A 160 -37.79 1.90 4.91
C GLY A 160 -36.28 1.66 4.81
N ASP A 161 -35.84 0.46 4.43
CA ASP A 161 -34.43 0.13 4.28
C ASP A 161 -33.91 0.42 2.87
N TYR A 162 -32.61 0.66 2.75
CA TYR A 162 -31.95 0.85 1.46
C TYR A 162 -31.40 -0.47 0.95
N VAL A 163 -32.00 -1.00 -0.11
CA VAL A 163 -31.69 -2.32 -0.67
C VAL A 163 -30.83 -2.18 -1.93
N PRO A 164 -29.80 -3.02 -2.13
CA PRO A 164 -28.93 -2.95 -3.31
C PRO A 164 -29.70 -3.21 -4.60
N VAL A 165 -29.43 -2.40 -5.63
CA VAL A 165 -29.98 -2.60 -6.97
C VAL A 165 -29.12 -3.63 -7.71
N PRO A 166 -29.72 -4.69 -8.29
CA PRO A 166 -28.98 -5.68 -9.06
C PRO A 166 -28.41 -5.09 -10.35
N VAL A 167 -27.20 -5.51 -10.69
CA VAL A 167 -26.57 -5.20 -11.98
C VAL A 167 -26.97 -6.25 -12.99
N ILE A 168 -27.55 -5.83 -14.11
CA ILE A 168 -27.88 -6.70 -15.22
C ILE A 168 -26.73 -6.65 -16.22
N SER A 169 -26.10 -7.79 -16.50
CA SER A 169 -25.01 -7.94 -17.49
C SER A 169 -25.26 -9.18 -18.34
N GLN A 170 -24.95 -9.08 -19.63
CA GLN A 170 -25.09 -10.15 -20.63
C GLN A 170 -23.83 -11.02 -20.76
N GLY A 171 -22.74 -10.69 -20.06
CA GLY A 171 -21.51 -11.48 -20.10
C GLY A 171 -20.27 -10.76 -19.54
N PRO A 172 -19.09 -11.40 -19.57
CA PRO A 172 -17.89 -10.91 -18.90
C PRO A 172 -17.35 -9.57 -19.44
N MET A 173 -17.65 -9.26 -20.70
CA MET A 173 -17.22 -8.02 -21.36
C MET A 173 -18.29 -6.91 -21.30
N ASP A 174 -19.48 -7.22 -20.81
CA ASP A 174 -20.55 -6.24 -20.63
C ASP A 174 -20.38 -5.57 -19.26
N PRO A 175 -20.11 -4.25 -19.21
CA PRO A 175 -19.96 -3.51 -17.94
C PRO A 175 -21.23 -3.56 -17.08
N GLY A 176 -22.36 -3.96 -17.65
CA GLY A 176 -23.63 -4.11 -16.97
C GLY A 176 -24.37 -2.79 -16.83
N SER A 177 -25.59 -2.89 -16.31
CA SER A 177 -26.50 -1.76 -16.17
C SER A 177 -27.36 -1.89 -14.92
N PHE A 178 -27.71 -0.72 -14.35
CA PHE A 178 -28.68 -0.64 -13.27
C PHE A 178 -30.06 -0.33 -13.86
N VAL A 179 -31.08 -1.04 -13.39
CA VAL A 179 -32.48 -0.69 -13.63
C VAL A 179 -33.01 -0.04 -12.37
N LEU A 180 -33.36 1.24 -12.48
CA LEU A 180 -33.66 2.10 -11.34
C LEU A 180 -35.14 2.53 -11.36
N HIS A 181 -35.84 2.47 -10.22
CA HIS A 181 -37.26 2.81 -10.12
C HIS A 181 -37.51 4.32 -10.07
N GLN A 182 -38.27 4.88 -11.00
CA GLN A 182 -38.54 6.31 -11.02
C GLN A 182 -39.20 6.79 -9.71
N GLY A 183 -38.72 7.92 -9.18
CA GLY A 183 -39.29 8.57 -7.99
C GLY A 183 -38.79 8.04 -6.63
N LEU A 184 -37.97 6.98 -6.60
CA LEU A 184 -37.38 6.50 -5.34
C LEU A 184 -36.14 7.30 -4.92
N GLN A 185 -35.97 7.46 -3.61
CA GLN A 185 -34.73 7.95 -3.04
C GLN A 185 -33.62 6.89 -3.17
N ARG A 186 -32.40 7.35 -3.44
CA ARG A 186 -31.22 6.49 -3.65
C ARG A 186 -30.08 6.84 -2.72
N ARG A 187 -29.32 5.83 -2.33
CA ARG A 187 -28.00 5.97 -1.71
C ARG A 187 -26.95 5.33 -2.60
N ILE A 188 -25.77 5.96 -2.63
CA ILE A 188 -24.58 5.40 -3.26
C ILE A 188 -23.66 5.00 -2.12
N VAL A 189 -23.36 3.72 -2.04
CA VAL A 189 -22.40 3.16 -1.09
C VAL A 189 -21.07 3.01 -1.81
N LEU A 190 -20.04 3.64 -1.28
CA LEU A 190 -18.68 3.59 -1.82
C LEU A 190 -17.81 2.85 -0.82
N GLN A 191 -17.17 1.77 -1.26
CA GLN A 191 -16.17 1.07 -0.47
C GLN A 191 -14.84 1.15 -1.22
N LEU A 192 -13.79 1.46 -0.49
CA LEU A 192 -12.44 1.61 -1.02
C LEU A 192 -11.50 0.67 -0.27
N GLN A 193 -10.65 -0.04 -1.00
CA GLN A 193 -9.62 -0.92 -0.43
C GLN A 193 -8.26 -0.56 -1.02
N SER A 194 -7.23 -0.49 -0.18
CA SER A 194 -5.83 -0.35 -0.58
C SER A 194 -4.99 -1.55 -0.14
N ASN A 195 -3.90 -1.82 -0.86
CA ASN A 195 -2.86 -2.78 -0.48
C ASN A 195 -1.74 -2.18 0.39
N SER A 196 -1.93 -0.95 0.87
CA SER A 196 -0.91 -0.17 1.58
C SER A 196 -0.94 -0.31 3.10
N GLY A 197 -2.01 -0.89 3.65
CA GLY A 197 -2.25 -0.95 5.09
C GLY A 197 -2.04 0.41 5.76
N HIS A 198 -1.21 0.46 6.80
CA HIS A 198 -0.89 1.70 7.50
C HIS A 198 0.19 2.57 6.83
N GLN A 199 0.79 2.15 5.71
CA GLN A 199 1.76 2.99 4.97
C GLN A 199 1.06 4.16 4.28
N PHE A 200 -0.17 3.92 3.82
CA PHE A 200 -1.06 4.97 3.29
C PHE A 200 -2.36 4.99 4.12
N PRO A 201 -2.36 5.64 5.30
CA PRO A 201 -3.50 5.59 6.21
C PRO A 201 -4.65 6.48 5.71
N TRP A 202 -5.75 5.81 5.41
CA TRP A 202 -7.04 6.41 5.11
C TRP A 202 -7.59 7.15 6.34
N THR A 203 -8.22 8.30 6.12
CA THR A 203 -8.81 9.09 7.20
C THR A 203 -10.31 9.23 7.02
N ARG A 204 -10.74 9.81 5.90
CA ARG A 204 -12.15 9.96 5.53
C ARG A 204 -12.28 10.40 4.07
N VAL A 205 -13.43 10.12 3.47
CA VAL A 205 -13.89 10.76 2.24
C VAL A 205 -14.31 12.19 2.57
N LEU A 206 -13.73 13.16 1.85
CA LEU A 206 -14.05 14.58 2.02
C LEU A 206 -15.23 15.02 1.16
N ARG A 207 -15.33 14.48 -0.05
CA ARG A 207 -16.30 14.92 -1.06
C ARG A 207 -16.48 13.83 -2.11
N ILE A 208 -17.73 13.56 -2.48
CA ILE A 208 -18.07 12.71 -3.64
C ILE A 208 -18.87 13.56 -4.62
N LYS A 209 -18.49 13.48 -5.90
CA LYS A 209 -19.20 14.09 -7.02
C LYS A 209 -19.65 13.03 -7.99
N VAL A 210 -20.88 13.13 -8.46
CA VAL A 210 -21.43 12.24 -9.47
C VAL A 210 -22.01 13.07 -10.61
N GLY A 211 -21.77 12.63 -11.84
CA GLY A 211 -22.35 13.21 -13.04
C GLY A 211 -22.05 12.32 -14.23
N ASN A 212 -22.29 12.83 -15.44
CA ASN A 212 -22.08 12.08 -16.69
C ASN A 212 -22.84 10.74 -16.71
N ILE A 213 -24.07 10.73 -16.16
CA ILE A 213 -24.94 9.56 -16.10
C ILE A 213 -25.34 9.19 -17.53
N ARG A 214 -25.02 7.97 -17.94
CA ARG A 214 -25.31 7.46 -19.28
C ARG A 214 -26.51 6.53 -19.24
N LEU A 215 -27.46 6.75 -20.13
CA LEU A 215 -28.64 5.91 -20.29
C LEU A 215 -28.39 4.87 -21.38
N LEU A 216 -28.99 3.71 -21.22
CA LEU A 216 -29.01 2.65 -22.22
C LEU A 216 -30.38 2.63 -22.90
N ASP A 217 -30.41 2.49 -24.23
CA ASP A 217 -31.68 2.23 -24.92
C ASP A 217 -32.11 0.77 -24.79
N ALA A 218 -33.32 0.47 -25.29
CA ALA A 218 -33.86 -0.89 -25.34
C ALA A 218 -33.01 -1.88 -26.16
N LYS A 219 -32.01 -1.41 -26.91
CA LYS A 219 -31.05 -2.23 -27.66
C LYS A 219 -29.68 -2.33 -26.96
N GLY A 220 -29.56 -1.84 -25.73
CA GLY A 220 -28.32 -1.86 -24.94
C GLY A 220 -27.25 -0.87 -25.42
N ARG A 221 -27.61 0.13 -26.25
CA ARG A 221 -26.64 1.14 -26.71
C ARG A 221 -26.55 2.28 -25.72
N ILE A 222 -25.32 2.66 -25.40
CA ILE A 222 -25.01 3.77 -24.50
C ILE A 222 -25.25 5.09 -25.23
N HIS A 223 -26.11 5.95 -24.67
CA HIS A 223 -26.33 7.31 -25.14
C HIS A 223 -25.35 8.27 -24.47
N GLU A 224 -25.03 9.37 -25.17
CA GLU A 224 -24.29 10.46 -24.54
C GLU A 224 -25.06 10.97 -23.31
N SER A 225 -24.32 11.28 -22.25
CA SER A 225 -24.94 11.81 -21.05
C SER A 225 -25.54 13.18 -21.33
N THR A 226 -26.82 13.32 -21.00
CA THR A 226 -27.50 14.61 -20.96
C THR A 226 -27.12 15.41 -19.71
N SER A 227 -26.55 14.76 -18.69
CA SER A 227 -26.09 15.37 -17.44
C SER A 227 -24.59 15.62 -17.48
N LYS A 228 -24.19 16.82 -17.88
CA LYS A 228 -22.77 17.21 -17.91
C LYS A 228 -22.25 17.75 -16.58
N GLU A 229 -23.14 18.22 -15.72
CA GLU A 229 -22.77 18.83 -14.45
C GLU A 229 -22.48 17.77 -13.37
N LEU A 230 -21.41 17.98 -12.61
CA LEU A 230 -21.08 17.15 -11.46
C LEU A 230 -21.83 17.65 -10.23
N VAL A 231 -22.68 16.80 -9.66
CA VAL A 231 -23.45 17.07 -8.45
C VAL A 231 -22.70 16.53 -7.25
N ASP A 232 -22.60 17.35 -6.20
CA ASP A 232 -22.07 16.93 -4.90
C ASP A 232 -23.06 16.03 -4.17
N LEU A 233 -22.59 14.87 -3.69
CA LEU A 233 -23.36 14.02 -2.81
C LEU A 233 -23.12 14.41 -1.35
N VAL A 234 -24.20 14.41 -0.58
CA VAL A 234 -24.12 14.58 0.88
C VAL A 234 -23.56 13.30 1.49
N LEU A 235 -22.41 13.41 2.14
CA LEU A 235 -21.80 12.30 2.86
C LEU A 235 -22.55 12.07 4.18
N LEU A 236 -22.83 10.81 4.48
CA LEU A 236 -23.34 10.41 5.78
C LEU A 236 -22.21 10.53 6.82
N LYS A 237 -22.58 10.74 8.09
CA LYS A 237 -21.62 11.00 9.17
C LYS A 237 -20.77 9.77 9.53
N ASP A 238 -21.31 8.58 9.30
CA ASP A 238 -20.69 7.32 9.69
C ASP A 238 -19.82 6.83 8.54
N GLN A 239 -18.52 7.09 8.64
CA GLN A 239 -17.49 6.50 7.77
C GLN A 239 -16.63 5.58 8.63
N THR A 240 -16.35 4.38 8.13
CA THR A 240 -15.57 3.38 8.85
C THR A 240 -14.24 3.16 8.16
N VAL A 241 -13.16 3.35 8.91
CA VAL A 241 -11.79 3.06 8.48
C VAL A 241 -11.30 1.84 9.22
N GLU A 242 -10.85 0.83 8.49
CA GLU A 242 -10.32 -0.41 9.07
C GLU A 242 -8.99 -0.78 8.45
N PHE A 243 -8.07 -1.27 9.29
CA PHE A 243 -6.79 -1.83 8.87
C PHE A 243 -6.65 -3.23 9.45
N PRO A 244 -7.19 -4.26 8.75
CA PRO A 244 -7.01 -5.62 9.19
C PRO A 244 -5.52 -6.01 9.17
N PRO A 245 -5.12 -7.03 9.95
CA PRO A 245 -3.73 -7.46 10.06
C PRO A 245 -3.20 -8.18 8.80
N ASP A 246 -3.96 -8.18 7.70
CA ASP A 246 -3.58 -8.73 6.40
C ASP A 246 -2.87 -7.71 5.49
N GLY A 247 -2.64 -6.49 6.01
CA GLY A 247 -1.94 -5.43 5.28
C GLY A 247 -2.83 -4.61 4.35
N ARG A 248 -4.16 -4.83 4.36
CA ARG A 248 -5.10 -4.00 3.61
C ARG A 248 -5.61 -2.81 4.44
N GLY A 249 -5.99 -1.74 3.75
CA GLY A 249 -6.72 -0.62 4.35
C GLY A 249 -8.10 -0.50 3.70
N PHE A 250 -9.15 -0.31 4.49
CA PHE A 250 -10.53 -0.17 4.04
C PHE A 250 -11.12 1.17 4.48
N LEU A 251 -11.91 1.77 3.61
CA LEU A 251 -12.77 2.93 3.91
C LEU A 251 -14.14 2.70 3.28
N SER A 252 -15.21 2.85 4.07
CA SER A 252 -16.61 2.82 3.61
C SER A 252 -17.45 3.91 4.26
#